data_AF-A0AA37QXK3-F1
#
_entry.id   AF-A0AA37QXK3-F1
#
_cell.length_a   1.000
_cell.length_b   1.000
_cell.length_c   1.000
_cell.angle_alpha   90.00
_cell.angle_beta   90.00
_cell.angle_gamma   90.00
#
_symmetry.space_group_name_H-M   'P 1'
#
loop_
_entity.id
_entity.type
_entity.pdbx_description
1 polymer ?
#
loop_
_entity_poly.entity_id
_entity_poly.type
_entity_poly.pdbx_seq_one_letter_code
_entity_poly.pdbx_strand_id
1 'polypeptide(L)'
;MRIFVAVSVLAMCVSSVRAQDIPGIEICTAEKAMDRRTSCLQSNIDFLQKTMTKQSLDQQQKLDAANRQIQALKAALISQQGAIDELKASQAKLADELKKKADAPPKDATPAKPASK
;
A
#
# COMPACT_ATOMS: atom_id res chain seq x y z
N MET A 1 4.54 15.14 12.17
CA MET A 1 4.17 14.04 11.26
C MET A 1 3.22 13.02 11.89
N ARG A 2 3.62 12.30 12.96
CA ARG A 2 2.81 11.23 13.58
C ARG A 2 1.41 11.65 14.06
N ILE A 3 1.32 12.84 14.68
CA ILE A 3 0.04 13.37 15.18
C ILE A 3 -0.91 13.71 14.03
N PHE A 4 -0.40 14.28 12.94
CA PHE A 4 -1.20 14.58 11.75
C PHE A 4 -1.75 13.33 11.07
N VAL A 5 -0.97 12.24 11.04
CA VAL A 5 -1.44 10.94 10.52
C VAL A 5 -2.54 10.36 11.42
N ALA A 6 -2.37 10.40 12.74
CA ALA A 6 -3.37 9.89 13.69
C ALA A 6 -4.70 10.67 13.61
N VAL A 7 -4.63 12.00 13.50
CA VAL A 7 -5.82 12.86 13.37
C VAL A 7 -6.54 12.62 12.03
N SER A 8 -5.79 12.42 10.94
CA SER A 8 -6.38 12.14 9.63
C SER A 8 -7.11 10.78 9.59
N VAL A 9 -6.54 9.75 10.23
CA VAL A 9 -7.17 8.44 10.36
C VAL A 9 -8.44 8.53 11.21
N LEU A 10 -8.40 9.25 12.33
CA LEU A 10 -9.55 9.39 13.21
C LEU A 10 -10.70 10.16 12.54
N ALA A 11 -10.39 11.19 11.74
CA ALA A 11 -11.38 11.94 10.97
C ALA A 11 -12.07 11.09 9.88
N MET A 12 -11.37 10.12 9.29
CA MET A 12 -11.96 9.17 8.32
C MET A 12 -12.85 8.11 8.97
N CYS A 13 -12.70 7.85 10.27
CA CYS A 13 -13.52 6.87 11.01
C CYS A 13 -14.89 7.42 11.44
N VAL A 14 -15.14 8.73 11.29
CA VAL A 14 -16.44 9.35 11.61
C VAL A 14 -17.38 9.18 10.41
N SER A 15 -17.70 7.93 10.09
CA SER A 15 -18.73 7.61 9.10
C SER A 15 -20.06 8.15 9.61
N SER A 16 -20.68 9.05 8.84
CA SER A 16 -22.06 9.45 9.09
C SER A 16 -22.93 8.20 9.15
N VAL A 17 -23.49 7.88 10.33
CA VAL A 17 -24.62 6.95 10.43
C VAL A 17 -25.77 7.63 9.69
N ARG A 18 -25.85 7.38 8.39
CA ARG A 18 -27.09 7.52 7.65
C ARG A 18 -27.93 6.33 8.11
N ALA A 19 -29.17 6.58 8.48
CA ALA A 19 -30.13 5.49 8.59
C ALA A 19 -30.01 4.67 7.30
N GLN A 20 -29.69 3.38 7.43
CA GLN A 20 -29.67 2.50 6.27
C GLN A 20 -31.11 2.21 5.95
N ASP A 21 -31.64 2.94 4.97
CA ASP A 21 -32.97 2.66 4.46
C ASP A 21 -33.01 1.20 4.04
N ILE A 22 -33.96 0.46 4.61
CA ILE A 22 -34.22 -0.93 4.25
C ILE A 22 -35.06 -0.86 2.97
N PRO A 23 -34.50 -1.10 1.77
CA PRO A 23 -35.20 -0.86 0.52
C PRO A 23 -36.51 -1.64 0.47
N GLY A 24 -37.64 -0.96 0.22
CA GLY A 24 -38.96 -1.59 0.10
C GLY A 24 -39.67 -1.86 1.43
N ILE A 25 -39.10 -1.51 2.58
CA ILE A 25 -39.77 -1.66 3.88
C ILE A 25 -40.98 -0.73 3.99
N GLU A 26 -40.91 0.44 3.37
CA GLU A 26 -41.97 1.43 3.25
C GLU A 26 -43.18 0.87 2.49
N ILE A 27 -42.93 0.03 1.48
CA ILE A 27 -43.98 -0.64 0.71
C ILE A 27 -44.59 -1.78 1.53
N CYS A 28 -43.75 -2.62 2.14
CA CYS A 28 -44.24 -3.75 2.94
C CYS A 28 -45.01 -3.31 4.19
N THR A 29 -44.68 -2.16 4.78
CA THR A 29 -45.38 -1.63 5.97
C THR A 29 -46.66 -0.85 5.63
N ALA A 30 -46.80 -0.37 4.40
CA ALA A 30 -48.04 0.25 3.92
C ALA A 30 -49.15 -0.78 3.63
N GLU A 31 -48.81 -2.07 3.47
CA GLU A 31 -49.76 -3.15 3.22
C GLU A 31 -50.65 -3.42 4.45
N LYS A 32 -51.97 -3.44 4.22
CA LYS A 32 -52.99 -3.59 5.26
C LYS A 32 -53.42 -5.03 5.46
N ALA A 33 -53.34 -5.85 4.41
CA ALA A 33 -53.65 -7.27 4.48
C ALA A 33 -52.49 -8.03 5.13
N MET A 34 -52.75 -8.72 6.24
CA MET A 34 -51.70 -9.35 7.06
C MET A 34 -50.93 -10.45 6.31
N ASP A 35 -51.59 -11.19 5.41
CA ASP A 35 -51.00 -12.21 4.54
C ASP A 35 -50.03 -11.59 3.52
N ARG A 36 -50.44 -10.52 2.83
CA ARG A 36 -49.59 -9.80 1.88
C ARG A 36 -48.43 -9.09 2.56
N ARG A 37 -48.66 -8.49 3.73
CA ARG A 37 -47.60 -7.83 4.53
C ARG A 37 -46.52 -8.84 4.93
N THR A 38 -46.91 -10.01 5.40
CA THR A 38 -45.98 -11.08 5.79
C THR A 38 -45.19 -11.58 4.59
N SER A 39 -45.86 -11.83 3.45
CA SER A 39 -45.19 -12.26 2.22
C SER A 39 -44.21 -11.21 1.67
N CYS A 40 -44.57 -9.92 1.73
CA CYS A 40 -43.68 -8.83 1.30
C CYS A 40 -42.44 -8.78 2.18
N LEU A 41 -42.62 -8.78 3.50
CA LEU A 41 -41.52 -8.78 4.47
C LEU A 41 -40.58 -9.99 4.30
N GLN A 42 -41.13 -11.17 4.02
CA GLN A 42 -40.33 -12.37 3.79
C GLN A 42 -39.44 -12.23 2.55
N SER A 43 -40.00 -11.74 1.43
CA SER A 43 -39.22 -11.50 0.21
C SER A 43 -38.17 -10.40 0.40
N ASN A 44 -38.47 -9.38 1.22
CA ASN A 44 -37.54 -8.32 1.58
C ASN A 44 -36.34 -8.86 2.37
N ILE A 45 -36.59 -9.69 3.38
CA ILE A 45 -35.53 -10.33 4.18
C ILE A 45 -34.65 -11.22 3.30
N ASP A 46 -35.22 -12.02 2.40
CA ASP A 46 -34.44 -12.85 1.47
C ASP A 46 -33.55 -11.99 0.55
N PHE A 47 -34.09 -10.88 0.02
CA PHE A 47 -33.32 -9.93 -0.77
C PHE A 47 -32.17 -9.29 0.03
N LEU A 48 -32.43 -8.84 1.25
CA LEU A 48 -31.42 -8.25 2.13
C LEU A 48 -30.33 -9.26 2.47
N GLN A 49 -30.71 -10.49 2.82
CA GLN A 49 -29.76 -11.54 3.18
C GLN A 49 -28.86 -11.87 1.99
N LYS A 50 -29.41 -12.04 0.79
CA LYS A 50 -28.64 -12.21 -0.45
C LYS A 50 -27.70 -11.04 -0.71
N THR A 51 -28.17 -9.81 -0.51
CA THR A 51 -27.38 -8.60 -0.72
C THR A 51 -26.22 -8.51 0.28
N MET A 52 -26.47 -8.75 1.56
CA MET A 52 -25.44 -8.76 2.61
C MET A 52 -24.39 -9.84 2.35
N THR A 53 -24.80 -11.05 1.97
CA THR A 53 -23.87 -12.11 1.59
C THR A 53 -23.01 -11.70 0.40
N LYS A 54 -23.62 -11.13 -0.65
CA LYS A 54 -22.88 -10.64 -1.82
C LYS A 54 -21.87 -9.56 -1.46
N GLN A 55 -22.27 -8.58 -0.65
CA GLN A 55 -21.39 -7.50 -0.20
C GLN A 55 -20.25 -8.04 0.68
N SER A 56 -20.53 -8.99 1.57
CA SER A 56 -19.52 -9.63 2.41
C SER A 56 -18.48 -10.36 1.55
N LEU A 57 -18.91 -11.11 0.54
CA LEU A 57 -18.01 -11.81 -0.38
C LEU A 57 -17.18 -10.83 -1.22
N ASP A 58 -17.79 -9.78 -1.77
CA ASP A 58 -17.08 -8.74 -2.53
C ASP A 58 -16.01 -8.05 -1.66
N GLN A 59 -16.33 -7.74 -0.41
CA GLN A 59 -15.37 -7.16 0.53
C GLN A 59 -14.23 -8.12 0.86
N GLN A 60 -14.53 -9.41 1.11
CA GLN A 60 -13.49 -10.42 1.34
C GLN A 60 -12.55 -10.55 0.13
N GLN A 61 -13.09 -10.58 -1.09
CA GLN A 61 -12.29 -10.62 -2.31
C GLN A 61 -11.38 -9.40 -2.46
N LYS A 62 -11.89 -8.20 -2.12
CA LYS A 62 -11.08 -6.97 -2.12
C LYS A 62 -9.96 -7.01 -1.08
N LEU A 63 -10.25 -7.52 0.12
CA LEU A 63 -9.23 -7.70 1.17
C LEU A 63 -8.15 -8.69 0.75
N ASP A 64 -8.53 -9.81 0.16
CA ASP A 64 -7.57 -10.80 -0.35
C ASP A 64 -6.70 -10.25 -1.47
N ALA A 65 -7.29 -9.51 -2.42
CA ALA A 65 -6.56 -8.84 -3.49
C ALA A 65 -5.57 -7.81 -2.93
N ALA A 66 -6.00 -6.97 -1.98
CA ALA A 66 -5.15 -6.00 -1.31
C ALA A 66 -4.00 -6.68 -0.55
N ASN A 67 -4.27 -7.79 0.15
CA ASN A 67 -3.25 -8.54 0.86
C ASN A 67 -2.18 -9.12 -0.09
N ARG A 68 -2.59 -9.62 -1.26
CA ARG A 68 -1.65 -10.05 -2.32
C ARG A 68 -0.79 -8.89 -2.83
N GLN A 69 -1.37 -7.71 -3.03
CA GLN A 69 -0.60 -6.51 -3.40
C GLN A 69 0.40 -6.12 -2.33
N ILE A 70 0.02 -6.18 -1.05
CA ILE A 70 0.92 -5.92 0.08
C ILE A 70 2.12 -6.87 0.06
N GLN A 71 1.90 -8.17 -0.20
CA GLN A 71 2.99 -9.13 -0.26
C GLN A 71 3.94 -8.87 -1.44
N ALA A 72 3.39 -8.53 -2.62
CA ALA A 72 4.19 -8.16 -3.78
C ALA A 72 5.04 -6.90 -3.50
N LEU A 73 4.44 -5.87 -2.88
CA LEU A 73 5.16 -4.65 -2.51
C LEU A 73 6.24 -4.90 -1.45
N LYS A 74 5.98 -5.76 -0.46
CA LYS A 74 6.99 -6.16 0.52
C LYS A 74 8.18 -6.85 -0.14
N ALA A 75 7.93 -7.76 -1.08
CA ALA A 75 9.01 -8.43 -1.82
C ALA A 75 9.83 -7.43 -2.65
N ALA A 76 9.17 -6.49 -3.33
CA ALA A 76 9.84 -5.43 -4.09
C ALA A 76 10.70 -4.52 -3.17
N LEU A 77 10.19 -4.15 -2.00
CA LEU A 77 10.95 -3.37 -1.01
C LEU A 77 12.19 -4.11 -0.52
N ILE A 78 12.09 -5.41 -0.23
CA ILE A 78 13.24 -6.23 0.17
C ILE A 78 14.28 -6.29 -0.95
N SER A 79 13.84 -6.49 -2.19
CA SER A 79 14.75 -6.51 -3.35
C SER A 79 15.46 -5.17 -3.56
N GLN A 80 14.74 -4.05 -3.44
CA GLN A 80 15.33 -2.71 -3.54
C GLN A 80 16.31 -2.43 -2.39
N GLN A 81 15.97 -2.84 -1.17
CA GLN A 81 16.87 -2.71 -0.02
C GLN A 81 18.19 -3.47 -0.26
N GLY A 82 18.13 -4.69 -0.80
CA GLY A 82 19.32 -5.45 -1.18
C GLY A 82 20.20 -4.74 -2.21
N ALA A 83 19.60 -4.16 -3.26
CA ALA A 83 20.34 -3.40 -4.27
C ALA A 83 20.99 -2.13 -3.68
N ILE A 84 20.32 -1.45 -2.74
CA ILE A 84 20.88 -0.29 -2.04
C ILE A 84 22.11 -0.70 -1.21
N ASP A 85 22.04 -1.82 -0.52
CA ASP A 85 23.14 -2.30 0.32
C ASP A 85 24.35 -2.73 -0.53
N GLU A 86 24.10 -3.36 -1.68
CA GLU A 86 25.16 -3.68 -2.66
C GLU A 86 25.80 -2.42 -3.26
N LEU A 87 24.99 -1.42 -3.64
CA LEU A 87 25.48 -0.13 -4.13
C LEU A 87 26.35 0.59 -3.09
N LYS A 88 25.91 0.65 -1.83
CA LYS A 88 26.69 1.23 -0.73
C LYS A 88 28.02 0.49 -0.53
N ALA A 89 28.00 -0.84 -0.57
CA ALA A 89 29.21 -1.65 -0.45
C ALA A 89 30.19 -1.38 -1.61
N SER A 90 29.68 -1.28 -2.84
CA SER A 90 30.49 -0.99 -4.03
C SER A 90 31.10 0.42 -3.98
N GLN A 91 30.33 1.41 -3.53
CA GLN A 91 30.80 2.78 -3.34
C GLN A 91 31.90 2.85 -2.27
N ALA A 92 31.74 2.14 -1.15
CA ALA A 92 32.75 2.11 -0.10
C ALA A 92 34.07 1.49 -0.60
N LYS A 93 34.01 0.41 -1.38
CA LYS A 93 35.19 -0.20 -2.00
C LYS A 93 35.89 0.75 -2.97
N LEU A 94 35.12 1.42 -3.84
CA LEU A 94 35.67 2.41 -4.79
C LEU A 94 36.32 3.60 -4.06
N ALA A 95 35.73 4.06 -2.96
CA ALA A 95 36.30 5.11 -2.14
C ALA A 95 37.62 4.69 -1.46
N ASP A 96 37.75 3.43 -1.01
CA ASP A 96 38.99 2.89 -0.44
C ASP A 96 40.09 2.75 -1.51
N GLU A 97 39.74 2.23 -2.69
CA GLU A 97 40.66 2.11 -3.84
C GLU A 97 41.18 3.47 -4.31
N LEU A 98 40.33 4.50 -4.33
CA LEU A 98 40.73 5.87 -4.68
C LEU A 98 41.72 6.46 -3.66
N LYS A 99 41.52 6.19 -2.36
CA LYS A 99 42.46 6.61 -1.31
C LYS A 99 43.81 5.93 -1.46
N LYS A 100 43.83 4.61 -1.67
CA LYS A 100 45.07 3.84 -1.89
C LYS A 100 45.84 4.26 -3.15
N LYS A 101 45.16 4.72 -4.20
CA LYS A 101 45.83 5.26 -5.40
C LYS A 101 46.36 6.69 -5.22
N ALA A 102 45.80 7.46 -4.29
CA ALA A 102 46.30 8.80 -3.93
C ALA A 102 47.58 8.73 -3.06
N ASP A 103 47.79 7.64 -2.33
CA ASP A 103 48.99 7.39 -1.50
C ASP A 103 50.11 6.62 -2.23
N ALA A 104 49.98 6.35 -3.54
CA ALA A 104 51.06 5.74 -4.31
C ALA A 104 52.16 6.79 -4.59
N PRO A 105 53.44 6.52 -4.26
CA PRO A 105 54.51 7.49 -4.42
C PRO A 105 54.66 7.92 -5.89
N PRO A 106 54.98 9.20 -6.15
CA PRO A 106 55.31 9.65 -7.50
C PRO A 106 56.52 8.85 -7.97
N LYS A 107 56.43 8.27 -9.17
CA LYS A 107 57.61 7.77 -9.86
C LYS A 107 58.46 8.97 -10.29
N ASP A 108 59.32 9.45 -9.41
CA ASP A 108 60.52 10.22 -9.78
C ASP A 108 61.48 9.28 -10.54
N ALA A 109 62.24 9.64 -11.56
CA ALA A 109 62.30 10.80 -12.46
C ALA A 109 63.27 10.38 -13.59
N THR A 110 63.22 11.02 -14.76
CA THR A 110 64.47 11.28 -15.50
C THR A 110 64.40 12.64 -16.18
N PRO A 111 65.17 13.65 -15.72
CA PRO A 111 65.31 14.92 -16.40
C PRO A 111 66.40 14.81 -17.49
N ALA A 112 66.02 14.97 -18.76
CA ALA A 112 66.97 15.14 -19.84
C ALA A 112 67.32 16.64 -20.01
N LYS A 113 68.51 16.99 -19.51
CA LYS A 113 69.45 18.07 -19.87
C LYS A 113 68.98 19.26 -20.74
N PRO A 114 69.33 20.52 -20.38
CA PRO A 114 69.26 21.65 -21.30
C PRO A 114 70.45 21.59 -22.28
N ALA A 115 70.19 21.79 -23.57
CA ALA A 115 71.23 22.02 -24.57
C ALA A 115 70.94 23.30 -25.33
N SER A 116 71.80 24.29 -25.10
CA SER A 116 71.90 25.53 -25.85
C SER A 116 72.30 25.28 -27.30
N LYS A 117 71.67 25.98 -28.24
CA LYS A 117 72.32 26.64 -29.39
C LYS A 117 71.37 27.66 -30.00
#